data_AF-A0A067DXB8-F1
#
_entry.id   AF-A0A067DXB8-F1
#
_cell.length_a   1.000
_cell.length_b   1.000
_cell.length_c   1.000
_cell.angle_alpha   90.00
_cell.angle_beta   90.00
_cell.angle_gamma   90.00
#
_symmetry.space_group_name_H-M   'P 1'
#
loop_
_entity.id
_entity.type
_entity.pdbx_description
1 polymer ?
#
loop_
_entity_poly.entity_id
_entity_poly.type
_entity_poly.pdbx_seq_one_letter_code
_entity_poly.pdbx_strand_id
1 'polypeptide(L)' 'VLLQNVPRIAVAEDVERFLSGCEYEASSISFMLRQSLPDSIKWATVRFPSQTQAMDAFIRKNRGFCLNNQVSVRVLQ' A
#
# COMPACT_ATOMS: atom_id res chain seq x y z
N VAL A 1 1.79 -4.22 -6.49
CA VAL A 1 0.57 -3.95 -5.71
C VAL A 1 0.42 -2.45 -5.49
N LEU A 2 -0.80 -1.93 -5.60
CA LEU A 2 -1.20 -0.56 -5.31
C LEU A 2 -1.95 -0.51 -3.99
N LEU A 3 -1.48 0.32 -3.07
CA LEU A 3 -2.15 0.69 -1.83
C LEU A 3 -2.85 2.03 -2.03
N GLN A 4 -4.15 2.06 -1.77
CA GLN A 4 -4.99 3.25 -1.92
C GLN A 4 -5.46 3.74 -0.56
N ASN A 5 -5.75 5.03 -0.45
CA ASN A 5 -6.14 5.69 0.80
C ASN A 5 -5.06 5.64 1.89
N VAL A 6 -3.79 5.64 1.46
CA VAL A 6 -2.67 5.82 2.38
C VAL A 6 -2.76 7.24 2.95
N PRO A 7 -2.62 7.43 4.28
CA PRO A 7 -2.53 8.77 4.87
C PRO A 7 -1.42 9.59 4.22
N ARG A 8 -1.64 10.91 4.03
CA ARG A 8 -0.61 11.79 3.46
C ARG A 8 0.69 11.80 4.28
N ILE A 9 0.54 11.77 5.60
CA ILE A 9 1.62 11.78 6.57
C ILE A 9 2.41 10.46 6.61
N ALA A 10 1.88 9.38 6.03
CA ALA A 10 2.51 8.08 6.08
C ALA A 10 3.84 8.09 5.33
N VAL A 11 4.88 7.54 5.95
CA VAL A 11 6.20 7.37 5.35
C VAL A 11 6.41 5.92 4.89
N ALA A 12 7.57 5.60 4.34
CA ALA A 12 7.87 4.25 3.87
C ALA A 12 7.75 3.22 5.00
N GLU A 13 8.22 3.58 6.19
CA GLU A 13 8.19 2.74 7.39
C GLU A 13 6.77 2.35 7.80
N ASP A 14 5.78 3.23 7.59
CA ASP A 14 4.38 2.92 7.88
C ASP A 14 3.80 1.92 6.86
N VAL A 15 4.22 2.02 5.59
CA VAL A 15 3.87 1.04 4.56
C VAL A 15 4.53 -0.30 4.86
N GLU A 16 5.78 -0.30 5.33
CA GLU A 16 6.47 -1.52 5.72
C GLU A 16 5.79 -2.20 6.91
N ARG A 17 5.40 -1.43 7.94
CA ARG A 17 4.61 -1.95 9.07
C ARG A 17 3.28 -2.52 8.61
N PHE A 18 2.57 -1.83 7.71
CA PHE A 18 1.33 -2.32 7.13
C PHE A 18 1.53 -3.65 6.39
N LEU A 19 2.59 -3.77 5.59
CA LEU A 19 2.95 -4.98 4.83
C LEU A 19 3.72 -6.03 5.63
N SER A 20 3.85 -5.86 6.95
CA SER A 20 4.51 -6.83 7.83
C SER A 20 4.04 -8.27 7.60
N GLY A 21 4.99 -9.19 7.44
CA GLY A 21 4.71 -10.60 7.13
C GLY A 21 4.37 -10.87 5.66
N CYS A 22 4.48 -9.89 4.76
CA CYS A 22 4.46 -10.11 3.31
C CYS A 22 5.87 -10.10 2.73
N GLU A 23 6.11 -10.88 1.69
CA GLU A 23 7.37 -10.84 0.94
C GLU A 23 7.23 -9.83 -0.21
N TYR A 24 7.89 -8.68 -0.06
CA TYR A 24 7.89 -7.59 -1.04
C TYR A 24 9.27 -6.92 -1.13
N GLU A 25 9.49 -6.14 -2.17
CA GLU A 25 10.73 -5.38 -2.37
C GLU A 25 10.62 -4.01 -1.68
N ALA A 26 11.21 -3.83 -0.50
CA ALA A 26 11.06 -2.58 0.28
C ALA A 26 11.61 -1.33 -0.45
N SER A 27 12.70 -1.48 -1.21
CA SER A 27 13.27 -0.40 -2.05
C SER A 27 12.34 0.06 -3.18
N SER A 28 11.29 -0.71 -3.49
CA SER A 28 10.33 -0.38 -4.55
C SER A 28 9.14 0.46 -4.08
N ILE A 29 9.05 0.79 -2.78
CA ILE A 29 7.98 1.62 -2.24
C ILE A 29 8.06 3.00 -2.89
N SER A 30 7.03 3.35 -3.65
CA SER A 30 6.91 4.66 -4.29
C SER A 30 5.56 5.26 -3.98
N PHE A 31 5.54 6.57 -3.73
CA PHE A 31 4.34 7.29 -3.36
C PHE A 31 3.85 8.16 -4.52
N MET A 32 2.54 8.14 -4.74
CA MET A 32 1.87 9.00 -5.69
C MET A 32 0.77 9.77 -4.98
N LEU A 33 0.82 11.10 -5.04
CA LEU A 33 -0.25 11.95 -4.53
C LEU A 33 -1.27 12.15 -5.65
N ARG A 34 -2.50 11.66 -5.44
CA ARG A 34 -3.61 11.98 -6.32
C ARG A 34 -4.33 13.19 -5.77
N GLN A 35 -4.22 14.32 -6.46
CA GLN A 35 -5.04 15.49 -6.18
C GLN A 35 -6.51 15.13 -6.44
N SER A 36 -7.28 15.11 -5.38
CA SER A 36 -8.73 14.93 -5.35
C SER A 36 -9.25 16.04 -4.45
N LEU A 37 -10.28 16.78 -4.87
CA LEU A 37 -11.00 17.69 -3.99
C LEU A 37 -12.08 16.89 -3.25
N PRO A 38 -12.33 17.13 -1.95
CA PRO A 38 -11.68 18.09 -1.06
C PRO A 38 -10.34 17.60 -0.47
N ASP A 39 -10.09 16.28 -0.45
CA ASP A 39 -8.93 15.69 0.23
C ASP A 39 -7.94 14.99 -0.70
N SER A 40 -6.68 15.33 -0.49
CA SER A 40 -5.50 14.64 -1.02
C SER A 40 -5.39 13.16 -0.72
N ILE A 41 -5.60 12.27 -1.68
CA ILE A 41 -5.39 10.85 -1.46
C ILE A 41 -3.95 10.49 -1.85
N LYS A 42 -3.21 9.88 -0.92
CA LYS A 42 -1.88 9.31 -1.22
C LYS A 42 -2.05 7.83 -1.57
N TRP A 43 -1.39 7.43 -2.63
CA TRP A 43 -1.25 6.04 -3.04
C TRP A 43 0.19 5.60 -2.83
N ALA A 44 0.39 4.31 -2.55
CA ALA A 44 1.70 3.71 -2.53
C ALA A 44 1.74 2.53 -3.49
N THR A 45 2.78 2.42 -4.30
CA THR A 45 3.04 1.24 -5.12
C THR A 45 4.19 0.46 -4.52
N VAL A 46 4.06 -0.86 -4.48
CA VAL A 46 5.08 -1.77 -3.97
C VAL A 46 5.19 -2.96 -4.92
N ARG A 47 6.41 -3.32 -5.33
CA ARG A 47 6.69 -4.51 -6.14
C ARG A 47 6.72 -5.75 -5.26
N PHE A 48 6.14 -6.80 -5.80
CA PHE A 48 6.13 -8.13 -5.22
C PHE A 48 6.86 -9.07 -6.18
N PRO A 49 7.68 -10.03 -5.69
CA PRO A 49 8.48 -10.89 -6.55
C PRO A 49 7.64 -11.80 -7.47
N SER A 50 6.41 -12.11 -7.08
CA SER A 50 5.48 -12.91 -7.88
C SER A 50 4.02 -12.46 -7.72
N GLN A 51 3.19 -12.84 -8.69
CA GLN A 51 1.74 -12.62 -8.63
C GLN A 51 1.10 -13.34 -7.43
N THR A 52 1.58 -14.53 -7.07
CA THR A 52 1.10 -15.30 -5.92
C THR A 52 1.31 -14.53 -4.62
N GLN A 53 2.52 -13.99 -4.39
CA GLN A 53 2.80 -13.17 -3.20
C GLN A 53 1.98 -11.87 -3.19
N ALA A 54 1.79 -11.25 -4.35
CA ALA A 54 0.94 -10.06 -4.48
C ALA A 54 -0.53 -10.36 -4.11
N MET A 55 -1.04 -11.52 -4.53
CA MET A 55 -2.40 -11.95 -4.23
C MET A 55 -2.57 -12.34 -2.76
N ASP A 56 -1.58 -13.04 -2.19
CA ASP A 56 -1.56 -13.37 -0.78
C ASP A 56 -1.55 -12.09 0.10
N ALA A 57 -0.73 -11.10 -0.26
CA ALA A 57 -0.75 -9.79 0.38
C ALA A 57 -2.11 -9.08 0.26
N PHE A 58 -2.77 -9.18 -0.90
CA PHE A 58 -4.14 -8.67 -1.06
C PHE A 58 -5.11 -9.36 -0.10
N ILE A 59 -5.11 -10.69 -0.01
CA ILE A 59 -6.01 -11.43 0.88
C ILE A 59 -5.76 -11.04 2.35
N ARG A 60 -4.49 -10.90 2.75
CA ARG A 60 -4.13 -10.64 4.15
C ARG A 60 -4.24 -9.19 4.59
N LYS A 61 -3.99 -8.23 3.70
CA LYS A 61 -3.84 -6.81 4.07
C LYS A 61 -4.95 -5.91 3.53
N ASN A 62 -5.77 -6.37 2.58
CA ASN A 62 -6.83 -5.54 2.03
C ASN A 62 -7.80 -5.09 3.13
N ARG A 63 -8.17 -3.80 3.11
CA ARG A 63 -8.99 -3.13 4.14
C ARG A 63 -8.37 -3.11 5.54
N GLY A 64 -7.07 -3.35 5.66
CA GLY A 64 -6.31 -3.12 6.89
C GLY A 64 -6.12 -1.63 7.17
N PHE A 65 -5.48 -1.31 8.29
CA PHE A 65 -5.29 0.08 8.73
C PHE A 65 -3.82 0.50 8.69
N CYS A 66 -3.57 1.72 8.19
CA CYS A 66 -2.29 2.41 8.25
C CYS A 66 -2.53 3.79 8.87
N LEU A 67 -1.88 4.09 10.00
CA LEU A 67 -2.10 5.31 10.81
C LEU A 67 -3.59 5.66 11.00
N ASN A 68 -4.40 4.67 11.40
CA ASN A 68 -5.86 4.77 11.59
C ASN A 68 -6.70 5.01 10.33
N ASN A 69 -6.11 5.06 9.14
CA ASN A 69 -6.87 5.07 7.89
C ASN A 69 -6.97 3.67 7.31
N GLN A 70 -8.17 3.31 6.85
CA GLN A 70 -8.37 2.06 6.14
C GLN A 70 -7.73 2.15 4.73
N VAL A 71 -6.82 1.22 4.46
CA VAL A 71 -6.08 1.12 3.20
C VAL A 71 -6.66 0.00 2.35
N SER A 72 -6.97 0.31 1.10
CA SER A 72 -7.39 -0.69 0.11
C SER A 72 -6.17 -1.19 -0.65
N VAL A 73 -6.08 -2.51 -0.83
CA VAL A 73 -4.99 -3.15 -1.59
C VAL A 73 -5.53 -3.55 -2.95
N ARG A 74 -4.75 -3.32 -4.01
CA ARG A 74 -5.08 -3.75 -5.39
C ARG A 74 -3.85 -4.40 -6.02
N VAL A 75 -4.02 -5.60 -6.56
CA VAL A 75 -2.99 -6.23 -7.40
C VAL A 75 -3.03 -5.57 -8.78
N LEU A 76 -1.87 -5.15 -9.27
CA LEU A 76 -1.72 -4.62 -10.63
C LEU A 76 -1.31 -5.79 -11.53
N GLN A 77 -1.95 -5.92 -12.71
CA GLN A 77 -1.65 -6.95 -13.71
C GLN A 77 -0.46 -6.55 -14.58
#